data_AF-T0LP82-F1
#
_entry.id   AF-T0LP82-F1
#
_cell.length_a   1.000
_cell.length_b   1.000
_cell.length_c   1.000
_cell.angle_alpha   90.00
_cell.angle_beta   90.00
_cell.angle_gamma   90.00
#
_symmetry.space_group_name_H-M   'P 1'
#
loop_
_entity.id
_entity.type
_entity.pdbx_description
1 polymer ?
#
loop_
_entity_poly.entity_id
_entity_poly.type
_entity_poly.pdbx_seq_one_letter_code
_entity_poly.pdbx_strand_id
1 'polypeptide(L)'
;MDRVVGQDPIAKTSSELEALRNIRTFSILSFFGFATDAVVAILALLSLPKLLTSFPTPSSAHTASFVSLGIAFSLGGLGIAAALLMILSFVFLRRGYRALKGVSKEFSSPYTGVNMFFIGLLVIILGSIIIIPLALFSTSAIALSIGIIAVLVIGSILAFIGEILALIVGPFRLGTYFNKSTFRTAGIMMIIGLFVPFISIAGVVLIYSTANSVLRITSQVI
;
A
#
# COMPACT_ATOMS: atom_id res chain seq x y z
N MET A 1 -12.83 24.37 -23.72
CA MET A 1 -11.60 24.00 -24.43
C MET A 1 -10.56 25.04 -24.08
N ASP A 2 -10.01 24.95 -22.87
CA ASP A 2 -9.00 25.90 -22.41
C ASP A 2 -7.63 25.37 -22.80
N ARG A 3 -6.99 26.07 -23.75
CA ARG A 3 -5.58 25.89 -24.05
C ARG A 3 -4.81 26.27 -22.81
N VAL A 4 -4.24 25.28 -22.12
CA VAL A 4 -3.22 25.51 -21.10
C VAL A 4 -2.06 26.19 -21.81
N VAL A 5 -1.95 27.49 -21.53
CA VAL A 5 -0.87 28.40 -21.92
C VAL A 5 0.46 27.71 -21.67
N GLY A 6 1.35 27.79 -22.66
CA GLY A 6 2.57 26.99 -22.79
C GLY A 6 3.36 26.82 -21.50
N GLN A 7 3.30 25.61 -20.95
CA GLN A 7 4.35 25.15 -20.05
C GLN A 7 5.62 25.03 -20.88
N ASP A 8 6.69 25.69 -20.41
CA ASP A 8 8.03 25.54 -20.97
C ASP A 8 8.35 24.03 -21.11
N PRO A 9 8.72 23.54 -22.31
CA PRO A 9 9.06 22.13 -22.52
C PRO A 9 10.12 21.63 -21.53
N ILE A 10 10.99 22.52 -21.03
CA ILE A 10 11.98 22.20 -20.01
C ILE A 10 11.32 21.92 -18.65
N ALA A 11 10.36 22.74 -18.23
CA ALA A 11 9.63 22.58 -16.97
C ALA A 11 8.73 21.34 -16.95
N LYS A 12 8.18 20.97 -18.12
CA LYS A 12 7.43 19.72 -18.29
C LYS A 12 8.34 18.50 -18.10
N THR A 13 9.49 18.50 -18.76
CA THR A 13 10.44 17.37 -18.74
C THR A 13 11.02 17.15 -17.34
N SER A 14 11.33 18.22 -16.59
CA SER A 14 11.83 18.11 -15.22
C SER A 14 10.80 17.50 -14.26
N SER A 15 9.53 17.87 -14.40
CA SER A 15 8.42 17.34 -13.60
C SER A 15 8.17 15.85 -13.88
N GLU A 16 8.25 15.42 -15.14
CA GLU A 16 8.14 14.01 -15.53
C GLU A 16 9.30 13.18 -14.95
N LEU A 17 10.52 13.73 -14.99
CA LEU A 17 11.71 13.06 -14.48
C LEU A 17 11.66 12.90 -12.96
N GLU A 18 11.22 13.93 -12.23
CA GLU A 18 10.95 13.84 -10.79
C GLU A 18 9.88 12.78 -10.50
N ALA A 19 8.80 12.78 -11.26
CA ALA A 19 7.72 11.84 -11.06
C ALA A 19 8.17 10.39 -11.23
N LEU A 20 8.90 10.09 -12.31
CA LEU A 20 9.40 8.76 -12.59
C LEU A 20 10.43 8.31 -11.55
N ARG A 21 11.27 9.21 -11.02
CA ARG A 21 12.18 8.91 -9.90
C ARG A 21 11.39 8.51 -8.65
N ASN A 22 10.34 9.24 -8.32
CA ASN A 22 9.48 8.93 -7.18
C ASN A 22 8.71 7.61 -7.38
N ILE A 23 8.19 7.33 -8.58
CA ILE A 23 7.52 6.06 -8.91
C ILE A 23 8.51 4.87 -8.84
N ARG A 24 9.76 5.07 -9.25
CA ARG A 24 10.82 4.08 -9.10
C ARG A 24 11.10 3.78 -7.63
N THR A 25 11.24 4.81 -6.80
CA THR A 25 11.45 4.65 -5.35
C THR A 25 10.25 3.98 -4.67
N PHE A 26 9.03 4.36 -5.03
CA PHE A 26 7.81 3.65 -4.62
C PHE A 26 7.93 2.16 -4.94
N SER A 27 8.35 1.80 -6.16
CA SER A 27 8.42 0.41 -6.57
C SER A 27 9.45 -0.39 -5.76
N ILE A 28 10.62 0.19 -5.48
CA ILE A 28 11.63 -0.45 -4.62
C ILE A 28 11.06 -0.68 -3.22
N LEU A 29 10.45 0.33 -2.61
CA LEU A 29 9.92 0.23 -1.26
C LEU A 29 8.75 -0.74 -1.16
N SER A 30 7.81 -0.69 -2.12
CA SER A 30 6.69 -1.63 -2.19
C SER A 30 7.14 -3.07 -2.45
N PHE A 31 8.23 -3.29 -3.18
CA PHE A 31 8.80 -4.64 -3.32
C PHE A 31 9.19 -5.22 -1.96
N PHE A 32 9.95 -4.47 -1.16
CA PHE A 32 10.31 -4.90 0.19
C PHE A 32 9.10 -5.00 1.11
N GLY A 33 8.13 -4.08 0.98
CA GLY A 33 6.87 -4.10 1.71
C GLY A 33 6.10 -5.40 1.46
N PHE A 34 5.80 -5.72 0.18
CA PHE A 34 5.10 -6.94 -0.19
C PHE A 34 5.89 -8.22 0.13
N ALA A 35 7.21 -8.21 -0.02
CA ALA A 35 8.03 -9.37 0.36
C ALA A 35 7.97 -9.61 1.88
N THR A 36 8.05 -8.55 2.68
CA THR A 36 7.95 -8.65 4.15
C THR A 36 6.55 -9.10 4.55
N ASP A 37 5.51 -8.54 3.95
CA ASP A 37 4.12 -8.91 4.20
C ASP A 37 3.83 -10.38 3.85
N ALA A 38 4.38 -10.86 2.72
CA ALA A 38 4.30 -12.26 2.34
C ALA A 38 4.97 -13.19 3.38
N VAL A 39 6.13 -12.79 3.92
CA VAL A 39 6.79 -13.55 5.00
C VAL A 39 5.94 -13.54 6.27
N VAL A 40 5.38 -12.39 6.67
CA VAL A 40 4.46 -12.28 7.82
C VAL A 40 3.26 -13.21 7.63
N ALA A 41 2.64 -13.20 6.45
CA ALA A 41 1.48 -14.03 6.13
C ALA A 41 1.82 -15.53 6.21
N ILE A 42 2.96 -15.96 5.66
CA ILE A 42 3.41 -17.35 5.74
C ILE A 42 3.67 -17.75 7.20
N LEU A 43 4.39 -16.93 7.97
CA LEU A 43 4.69 -17.22 9.36
C LEU A 43 3.41 -17.25 10.23
N ALA A 44 2.46 -16.36 9.98
CA ALA A 44 1.15 -16.36 10.63
C ALA A 44 0.37 -17.63 10.30
N LEU A 45 0.35 -18.05 9.03
CA LEU A 45 -0.32 -19.29 8.61
C LEU A 45 0.31 -20.54 9.24
N LEU A 46 1.65 -20.61 9.29
CA LEU A 46 2.38 -21.70 9.95
C LEU A 46 2.19 -21.70 11.47
N SER A 47 1.90 -20.54 12.06
CA SER A 47 1.62 -20.39 13.49
C SER A 47 0.15 -20.65 13.84
N LEU A 48 -0.74 -20.66 12.86
CA LEU A 48 -2.19 -20.85 13.05
C LEU A 48 -2.54 -22.15 13.78
N PRO A 49 -1.97 -23.33 13.42
CA PRO A 49 -2.25 -24.57 14.14
C PRO A 49 -1.85 -24.49 15.60
N LYS A 50 -0.71 -23.84 15.90
CA LYS A 50 -0.23 -23.65 17.28
C LYS A 50 -1.17 -22.76 18.06
N LEU A 51 -1.68 -21.69 17.45
CA LEU A 51 -2.69 -20.82 18.07
C LEU A 51 -4.02 -21.56 18.33
N LEU A 52 -4.44 -22.40 17.38
CA LEU A 52 -5.68 -23.19 17.50
C LEU A 52 -5.57 -24.35 18.50
N THR A 53 -4.37 -24.89 18.75
CA THR A 53 -4.16 -25.95 19.76
C THR A 53 -3.81 -25.39 21.14
N SER A 54 -3.56 -24.07 21.25
CA SER A 54 -3.21 -23.41 22.52
C SER A 54 -4.44 -23.03 23.37
N PHE A 55 -5.63 -23.58 23.08
CA PHE A 55 -6.74 -23.46 24.01
C PHE A 55 -6.35 -24.05 25.36
N PRO A 56 -6.64 -23.35 26.47
CA PRO A 56 -6.06 -23.66 27.77
C PRO A 56 -6.51 -25.04 28.24
N THR A 57 -5.59 -26.01 28.23
CA THR A 57 -5.66 -27.14 29.14
C THR A 57 -4.99 -26.73 30.46
N PRO A 58 -5.63 -26.94 31.62
CA PRO A 58 -5.24 -26.31 32.88
C PRO A 58 -3.88 -26.75 33.46
N SER A 59 -3.10 -27.61 32.79
CA SER A 59 -1.94 -28.29 33.40
C SER A 59 -0.56 -27.89 32.85
N SER A 60 -0.41 -26.93 31.92
CA SER A 60 0.92 -26.57 31.35
C SER A 60 1.16 -25.06 31.15
N ALA A 61 0.82 -24.25 32.15
CA ALA A 61 0.79 -22.79 32.07
C ALA A 61 2.15 -22.06 32.04
N HIS A 62 3.28 -22.72 32.35
CA HIS A 62 4.56 -22.00 32.57
C HIS A 62 5.57 -22.04 31.41
N THR A 63 5.51 -23.01 30.50
CA THR A 63 6.43 -23.11 29.34
C THR A 63 5.79 -22.73 28.01
N ALA A 64 4.46 -22.80 27.89
CA ALA A 64 3.72 -22.37 26.70
C ALA A 64 3.65 -20.83 26.53
N SER A 65 3.99 -20.06 27.56
CA SER A 65 3.81 -18.60 27.61
C SER A 65 4.94 -17.81 26.94
N PHE A 66 6.20 -18.23 27.04
CA PHE A 66 7.32 -17.47 26.47
C PHE A 66 7.49 -17.66 24.96
N VAL A 67 7.28 -18.88 24.45
CA VAL A 67 7.38 -19.18 23.02
C VAL A 67 6.24 -18.51 22.24
N SER A 68 5.02 -18.52 22.78
CA SER A 68 3.86 -17.86 22.17
C SER A 68 3.99 -16.32 22.18
N LEU A 69 4.50 -15.72 23.28
CA LEU A 69 4.80 -14.28 23.32
C LEU A 69 5.90 -13.90 22.33
N GLY A 70 6.98 -14.69 22.23
CA GLY A 70 8.07 -14.42 21.30
C GLY A 70 7.62 -14.46 19.84
N ILE A 71 6.77 -15.44 19.49
CA ILE A 71 6.16 -15.53 18.16
C ILE A 71 5.23 -14.32 17.90
N ALA A 72 4.40 -13.94 18.86
CA ALA A 72 3.51 -12.78 18.73
C ALA A 72 4.27 -11.46 18.57
N PHE A 73 5.34 -11.24 19.34
CA PHE A 73 6.18 -10.04 19.23
C PHE A 73 6.93 -9.98 17.91
N SER A 74 7.49 -11.10 17.45
CA SER A 74 8.22 -11.16 16.18
C SER A 74 7.31 -10.94 14.98
N LEU A 75 6.12 -11.57 14.95
CA LEU A 75 5.10 -11.33 13.94
C LEU A 75 4.57 -9.89 13.97
N GLY A 76 4.28 -9.37 15.16
CA GLY A 76 3.82 -7.99 15.33
C GLY A 76 4.85 -6.97 14.88
N GLY A 77 6.11 -7.13 15.29
CA GLY A 77 7.21 -6.25 14.87
C GLY A 77 7.45 -6.27 13.36
N LEU A 78 7.45 -7.46 12.76
CA LEU A 78 7.63 -7.62 11.31
C LEU A 78 6.43 -7.04 10.53
N GLY A 79 5.20 -7.23 11.04
CA GLY A 79 3.99 -6.62 10.47
C GLY A 79 4.01 -5.09 10.53
N ILE A 80 4.45 -4.50 11.64
CA ILE A 80 4.63 -3.05 11.77
C ILE A 80 5.68 -2.55 10.76
N ALA A 81 6.80 -3.25 10.62
CA ALA A 81 7.83 -2.89 9.64
C ALA A 81 7.30 -2.93 8.20
N ALA A 82 6.53 -3.98 7.84
CA ALA A 82 5.89 -4.09 6.54
C ALA A 82 4.90 -2.93 6.28
N ALA A 83 4.06 -2.61 7.27
CA ALA A 83 3.12 -1.50 7.20
C ALA A 83 3.83 -0.15 7.01
N LEU A 84 4.92 0.10 7.74
CA LEU A 84 5.70 1.33 7.59
C LEU A 84 6.35 1.45 6.20
N LEU A 85 6.88 0.34 5.65
CA LEU A 85 7.42 0.32 4.29
C LEU A 85 6.34 0.63 3.25
N MET A 86 5.15 0.06 3.40
CA MET A 86 4.01 0.33 2.52
C MET A 86 3.53 1.79 2.64
N ILE A 87 3.39 2.32 3.86
CA ILE A 87 3.03 3.73 4.05
C ILE A 87 4.07 4.64 3.37
N LEU A 88 5.36 4.36 3.57
CA LEU A 88 6.44 5.15 2.97
C LEU A 88 6.43 5.04 1.44
N SER A 89 6.18 3.86 0.88
CA SER A 89 6.07 3.71 -0.58
C SER A 89 4.94 4.56 -1.13
N PHE A 90 3.76 4.56 -0.50
CA PHE A 90 2.63 5.40 -0.90
C PHE A 90 2.93 6.90 -0.80
N VAL A 91 3.79 7.34 0.14
CA VAL A 91 4.25 8.75 0.18
C VAL A 91 5.02 9.11 -1.08
N PHE A 92 5.93 8.25 -1.55
CA PHE A 92 6.64 8.47 -2.81
C PHE A 92 5.70 8.41 -4.01
N LEU A 93 4.75 7.48 -4.03
CA LEU A 93 3.74 7.40 -5.08
C LEU A 93 2.90 8.69 -5.17
N ARG A 94 2.51 9.24 -4.01
CA ARG A 94 1.80 10.53 -3.91
C ARG A 94 2.60 11.65 -4.55
N ARG A 95 3.90 11.74 -4.24
CA ARG A 95 4.80 12.76 -4.82
C ARG A 95 4.91 12.58 -6.34
N GLY A 96 5.05 11.34 -6.81
CA GLY A 96 5.07 11.00 -8.24
C GLY A 96 3.81 11.45 -8.98
N TYR A 97 2.62 11.08 -8.48
CA TYR A 97 1.37 11.50 -9.10
C TYR A 97 1.08 12.99 -8.93
N ARG A 98 1.55 13.65 -7.87
CA ARG A 98 1.44 15.11 -7.72
C ARG A 98 2.21 15.83 -8.81
N ALA A 99 3.45 15.41 -9.08
CA ALA A 99 4.26 15.97 -10.15
C ALA A 99 3.60 15.75 -11.52
N LEU A 100 3.12 14.53 -11.81
CA LEU A 100 2.42 14.23 -13.07
C LEU A 100 1.08 14.96 -13.21
N LYS A 101 0.35 15.20 -12.11
CA LYS A 101 -0.89 15.98 -12.12
C LYS A 101 -0.65 17.43 -12.56
N GLY A 102 0.53 17.98 -12.28
CA GLY A 102 0.95 19.31 -12.75
C GLY A 102 1.19 19.36 -14.26
N VAL A 103 1.39 18.21 -14.90
CA VAL A 103 1.64 18.08 -16.34
C VAL A 103 0.40 17.62 -17.10
N SER A 104 -0.38 16.69 -16.54
CA SER A 104 -1.60 16.16 -17.17
C SER A 104 -2.71 15.92 -16.16
N LYS A 105 -3.92 16.40 -16.50
CA LYS A 105 -5.13 16.24 -15.68
C LYS A 105 -5.52 14.77 -15.46
N GLU A 106 -5.07 13.86 -16.32
CA GLU A 106 -5.37 12.43 -16.22
C GLU A 106 -4.84 11.79 -14.92
N PHE A 107 -3.79 12.37 -14.34
CA PHE A 107 -3.20 11.89 -13.08
C PHE A 107 -3.92 12.42 -11.83
N SER A 108 -5.00 13.21 -12.00
CA SER A 108 -5.83 13.64 -10.87
C SER A 108 -6.49 12.47 -10.13
N SER A 109 -6.95 11.45 -10.86
CA SER A 109 -7.62 10.28 -10.27
C SER A 109 -6.66 9.40 -9.44
N PRO A 110 -5.49 8.98 -9.95
CA PRO A 110 -4.49 8.27 -9.15
C PRO A 110 -4.01 9.06 -7.93
N TYR A 111 -3.82 10.38 -8.08
CA TYR A 111 -3.46 11.25 -6.95
C TYR A 111 -4.55 11.30 -5.87
N THR A 112 -5.82 11.42 -6.27
CA THR A 112 -6.95 11.35 -5.34
C THR A 112 -7.02 9.97 -4.67
N GLY A 113 -6.73 8.90 -5.40
CA GLY A 113 -6.62 7.54 -4.86
C GLY A 113 -5.63 7.46 -3.69
N VAL A 114 -4.41 7.96 -3.88
CA VAL A 114 -3.41 7.98 -2.80
C VAL A 114 -3.87 8.80 -1.59
N ASN A 115 -4.58 9.92 -1.81
CA ASN A 115 -5.14 10.69 -0.68
C ASN A 115 -6.25 9.93 0.04
N MET A 116 -7.15 9.25 -0.68
CA MET A 116 -8.17 8.38 -0.09
C MET A 116 -7.55 7.25 0.73
N PHE A 117 -6.45 6.67 0.25
CA PHE A 117 -5.68 5.68 1.00
C PHE A 117 -5.22 6.21 2.36
N PHE A 118 -4.59 7.40 2.38
CA PHE A 118 -4.15 8.02 3.63
C PHE A 118 -5.30 8.40 4.56
N ILE A 119 -6.42 8.89 4.02
CA ILE A 119 -7.61 9.21 4.82
C ILE A 119 -8.18 7.93 5.44
N GLY A 120 -8.34 6.87 4.65
CA GLY A 120 -8.83 5.57 5.14
C GLY A 120 -7.91 5.00 6.22
N LEU A 121 -6.60 5.06 6.01
CA LEU A 121 -5.60 4.61 6.98
C LEU A 121 -5.65 5.42 8.29
N LEU A 122 -5.85 6.74 8.20
CA LEU A 122 -6.05 7.59 9.37
C LEU A 122 -7.31 7.22 10.15
N VAL A 123 -8.42 6.96 9.45
CA VAL A 123 -9.68 6.52 10.08
C VAL A 123 -9.50 5.17 10.77
N ILE A 124 -8.80 4.22 10.14
CA ILE A 124 -8.48 2.92 10.74
C ILE A 124 -7.66 3.11 12.02
N ILE A 125 -6.58 3.90 11.98
CA ILE A 125 -5.72 4.14 13.15
C ILE A 125 -6.53 4.74 14.30
N LEU A 126 -7.32 5.78 14.04
CA LEU A 126 -8.15 6.42 15.07
C LEU A 126 -9.18 5.43 15.64
N GLY A 127 -9.81 4.63 14.78
CA GLY A 127 -10.74 3.57 15.21
C GLY A 127 -10.06 2.52 16.09
N SER A 128 -8.87 2.06 15.70
CA SER A 128 -8.10 1.05 16.44
C SER A 128 -7.65 1.56 17.81
N ILE A 129 -7.23 2.82 17.93
CA ILE A 129 -6.86 3.43 19.22
C ILE A 129 -8.02 3.39 20.21
N ILE A 130 -9.27 3.50 19.74
CA ILE A 130 -10.46 3.44 20.59
C ILE A 130 -10.86 1.99 20.90
N ILE A 131 -10.78 1.08 19.91
CA ILE A 131 -11.22 -0.32 20.08
C ILE A 131 -10.29 -1.11 20.99
N ILE A 132 -8.98 -0.99 20.81
CA ILE A 132 -8.01 -1.86 21.50
C ILE A 132 -8.17 -1.73 23.03
N PRO A 133 -8.22 -0.53 23.64
CA PRO A 133 -8.47 -0.40 25.07
C PRO A 133 -9.87 -0.90 25.45
N LEU A 134 -10.90 -0.57 24.66
CA LEU A 134 -12.27 -0.96 24.98
C LEU A 134 -12.43 -2.49 25.05
N ALA A 135 -11.83 -3.21 24.11
CA ALA A 135 -11.83 -4.67 24.06
C ALA A 135 -11.04 -5.31 25.21
N LEU A 136 -9.99 -4.65 25.70
CA LEU A 136 -9.16 -5.14 26.81
C LEU A 136 -9.75 -4.88 28.20
N PHE A 137 -10.57 -3.83 28.35
CA PHE A 137 -11.02 -3.35 29.66
C PHE A 137 -12.54 -3.35 29.89
N SER A 138 -13.38 -3.71 28.90
CA SER A 138 -14.84 -3.66 29.03
C SER A 138 -15.53 -4.92 28.50
N THR A 139 -16.33 -5.58 29.35
CA THR A 139 -17.11 -6.80 29.00
C THR A 139 -18.55 -6.52 28.57
N SER A 140 -19.03 -5.27 28.65
CA SER A 140 -20.47 -4.94 28.55
C SER A 140 -20.87 -3.96 27.44
N ALA A 141 -20.03 -3.77 26.42
CA ALA A 141 -20.21 -2.71 25.42
C ALA A 141 -20.63 -3.20 24.02
N ILE A 142 -21.79 -3.86 23.90
CA ILE A 142 -22.31 -4.37 22.60
C ILE A 142 -22.74 -3.22 21.65
N ALA A 143 -23.29 -2.13 22.18
CA ALA A 143 -23.72 -0.99 21.35
C ALA A 143 -22.54 -0.10 20.88
N LEU A 144 -21.50 0.02 21.70
CA LEU A 144 -20.29 0.77 21.38
C LEU A 144 -19.42 0.03 20.35
N SER A 145 -19.44 -1.30 20.35
CA SER A 145 -18.71 -2.11 19.37
C SER A 145 -19.28 -1.99 17.95
N ILE A 146 -20.60 -1.87 17.76
CA ILE A 146 -21.22 -1.73 16.43
C ILE A 146 -20.79 -0.42 15.75
N GLY A 147 -20.84 0.70 16.48
CA GLY A 147 -20.46 2.01 15.93
C GLY A 147 -18.99 2.04 15.50
N ILE A 148 -18.09 1.44 16.29
CA ILE A 148 -16.66 1.49 15.96
C ILE A 148 -16.27 0.46 14.90
N ILE A 149 -16.94 -0.69 14.83
CA ILE A 149 -16.82 -1.62 13.70
C ILE A 149 -17.21 -0.92 12.40
N ALA A 150 -18.31 -0.15 12.40
CA ALA A 150 -18.71 0.62 11.23
C ALA A 150 -17.62 1.62 10.79
N VAL A 151 -16.97 2.31 11.73
CA VAL A 151 -15.85 3.23 11.45
C VAL A 151 -14.67 2.48 10.81
N LEU A 152 -14.28 1.32 11.35
CA LEU A 152 -13.21 0.52 10.76
C LEU A 152 -13.54 0.02 9.36
N VAL A 153 -14.79 -0.41 9.14
CA VAL A 153 -15.27 -0.86 7.83
C VAL A 153 -15.20 0.29 6.82
N ILE A 154 -15.69 1.48 7.18
CA ILE A 154 -15.64 2.67 6.32
C ILE A 154 -14.18 3.05 6.01
N GLY A 155 -13.31 3.08 7.03
CA GLY A 155 -11.89 3.35 6.85
C GLY A 155 -11.21 2.36 5.91
N SER A 156 -11.54 1.07 6.05
CA SER A 156 -11.04 -0.01 5.19
C SER A 156 -11.51 0.12 3.76
N ILE A 157 -12.79 0.44 3.54
CA ILE A 157 -13.35 0.69 2.21
C ILE A 157 -12.67 1.89 1.54
N LEU A 158 -12.47 2.99 2.28
CA LEU A 158 -11.76 4.16 1.77
C LEU A 158 -10.30 3.84 1.40
N ALA A 159 -9.61 3.10 2.26
CA ALA A 159 -8.25 2.67 2.00
C ALA A 159 -8.17 1.80 0.74
N PHE A 160 -9.09 0.84 0.62
CA PHE A 160 -9.19 -0.09 -0.49
C PHE A 160 -9.49 0.60 -1.83
N ILE A 161 -10.46 1.52 -1.87
CA ILE A 161 -10.74 2.34 -3.05
C ILE A 161 -9.50 3.17 -3.42
N GLY A 162 -8.84 3.75 -2.41
CA GLY A 162 -7.61 4.51 -2.60
C GLY A 162 -6.49 3.67 -3.23
N GLU A 163 -6.33 2.44 -2.77
CA GLU A 163 -5.38 1.47 -3.29
C GLU A 163 -5.69 1.10 -4.75
N ILE A 164 -6.94 0.80 -5.09
CA ILE A 164 -7.36 0.54 -6.48
C ILE A 164 -7.02 1.72 -7.40
N LEU A 165 -7.39 2.94 -7.01
CA LEU A 165 -7.12 4.13 -7.82
C LEU A 165 -5.61 4.40 -7.97
N ALA A 166 -4.83 4.19 -6.90
CA ALA A 166 -3.40 4.46 -6.91
C ALA A 166 -2.58 3.37 -7.63
N LEU A 167 -2.87 2.10 -7.37
CA LEU A 167 -2.06 0.95 -7.80
C LEU A 167 -2.57 0.29 -9.08
N ILE A 168 -3.85 0.42 -9.40
CA ILE A 168 -4.43 -0.17 -10.62
C ILE A 168 -4.59 0.92 -11.67
N VAL A 169 -5.42 1.93 -11.39
CA VAL A 169 -5.69 3.01 -12.36
C VAL A 169 -4.42 3.80 -12.68
N GLY A 170 -3.56 4.03 -11.70
CA GLY A 170 -2.28 4.70 -11.86
C GLY A 170 -1.38 4.13 -12.97
N PRO A 171 -0.97 2.84 -12.90
CA PRO A 171 -0.21 2.18 -13.96
C PRO A 171 -0.91 2.19 -15.33
N PHE A 172 -2.23 2.03 -15.41
CA PHE A 172 -2.94 2.17 -16.70
C PHE A 172 -2.76 3.57 -17.29
N ARG A 173 -2.88 4.62 -16.47
CA ARG A 173 -2.64 6.02 -16.90
C ARG A 173 -1.19 6.24 -17.32
N LEU A 174 -0.22 5.72 -16.56
CA LEU A 174 1.20 5.77 -16.93
C LEU A 174 1.46 5.09 -18.28
N GLY A 175 0.82 3.94 -18.53
CA GLY A 175 0.99 3.20 -19.78
C GLY A 175 0.42 3.93 -21.00
N THR A 176 -0.73 4.61 -20.85
CA THR A 176 -1.29 5.46 -21.90
C THR A 176 -0.43 6.70 -22.13
N TYR A 177 0.01 7.35 -21.04
CA TYR A 177 0.78 8.60 -21.12
C TYR A 177 2.17 8.42 -21.74
N PHE A 178 2.94 7.43 -21.27
CA PHE A 178 4.29 7.15 -21.76
C PHE A 178 4.31 6.20 -22.97
N ASN A 179 3.13 5.78 -23.46
CA ASN A 179 2.97 4.79 -24.52
C ASN A 179 3.78 3.50 -24.31
N LYS A 180 3.77 2.97 -23.07
CA LYS A 180 4.45 1.73 -22.70
C LYS A 180 3.41 0.68 -22.26
N SER A 181 3.31 -0.42 -23.01
CA SER A 181 2.43 -1.55 -22.68
C SER A 181 2.77 -2.18 -21.33
N THR A 182 4.05 -2.19 -20.95
CA THR A 182 4.52 -2.80 -19.69
C THR A 182 3.88 -2.19 -18.44
N PHE A 183 3.57 -0.88 -18.43
CA PHE A 183 2.82 -0.26 -17.33
C PHE A 183 1.38 -0.77 -17.25
N ARG A 184 0.73 -1.04 -18.39
CA ARG A 184 -0.61 -1.65 -18.41
C ARG A 184 -0.57 -3.09 -17.93
N THR A 185 0.43 -3.87 -18.35
CA THR A 185 0.67 -5.22 -17.84
C THR A 185 0.90 -5.22 -16.33
N ALA A 186 1.63 -4.24 -15.80
CA ALA A 186 1.80 -4.07 -14.37
C ALA A 186 0.47 -3.81 -13.66
N GLY A 187 -0.39 -2.95 -14.21
CA GLY A 187 -1.74 -2.71 -13.68
C GLY A 187 -2.60 -3.98 -13.65
N ILE A 188 -2.52 -4.84 -14.66
CA ILE A 188 -3.19 -6.15 -14.68
C ILE A 188 -2.64 -7.06 -13.58
N MET A 189 -1.31 -7.12 -13.41
CA MET A 189 -0.70 -7.90 -12.33
C MET A 189 -1.12 -7.40 -10.95
N MET A 190 -1.32 -6.10 -10.77
CA MET A 190 -1.86 -5.54 -9.52
C MET A 190 -3.32 -5.94 -9.27
N ILE A 191 -4.16 -6.04 -10.31
CA ILE A 191 -5.53 -6.56 -10.18
C ILE A 191 -5.51 -8.01 -9.67
N ILE A 192 -4.70 -8.86 -10.29
CA ILE A 192 -4.58 -10.26 -9.89
C ILE A 192 -3.95 -10.33 -8.48
N GLY A 193 -2.98 -9.47 -8.22
CA GLY A 193 -2.28 -9.31 -6.96
C GLY A 193 -3.19 -9.00 -5.77
N LEU A 194 -4.33 -8.37 -6.02
CA LEU A 194 -5.35 -8.09 -5.01
C LEU A 194 -5.97 -9.36 -4.41
N PHE A 195 -6.02 -10.44 -5.19
CA PHE A 195 -6.51 -11.76 -4.75
C PHE A 195 -5.35 -12.70 -4.39
N VAL A 196 -4.18 -12.50 -4.98
CA VAL A 196 -2.99 -13.33 -4.79
C VAL A 196 -1.79 -12.42 -4.50
N PRO A 197 -1.50 -12.10 -3.23
CA PRO A 197 -0.52 -11.06 -2.84
C PRO A 197 0.87 -11.23 -3.47
N PHE A 198 1.31 -12.47 -3.70
CA PHE A 198 2.59 -12.77 -4.34
C PHE A 198 2.70 -12.22 -5.77
N ILE A 199 1.58 -12.11 -6.50
CA ILE A 199 1.55 -11.61 -7.87
C ILE A 199 1.76 -10.08 -7.90
N SER A 200 1.39 -9.36 -6.83
CA SER A 200 1.64 -7.91 -6.70
C SER A 200 3.13 -7.57 -6.80
N ILE A 201 4.01 -8.47 -6.36
CA ILE A 201 5.47 -8.31 -6.48
C ILE A 201 5.88 -8.18 -7.95
N ALA A 202 5.35 -9.04 -8.83
CA ALA A 202 5.63 -8.96 -10.26
C ALA A 202 5.13 -7.64 -10.86
N GLY A 203 3.94 -7.18 -10.45
CA GLY A 203 3.40 -5.88 -10.84
C GLY A 203 4.35 -4.73 -10.49
N VAL A 204 4.84 -4.70 -9.25
CA VAL A 204 5.78 -3.66 -8.79
C VAL A 204 7.11 -3.70 -9.53
N VAL A 205 7.65 -4.89 -9.80
CA VAL A 205 8.91 -5.05 -10.56
C VAL A 205 8.76 -4.51 -11.99
N LEU A 206 7.61 -4.73 -12.62
CA LEU A 206 7.33 -4.17 -13.95
C LEU A 206 7.23 -2.64 -13.93
N ILE A 207 6.61 -2.05 -12.90
CA ILE A 207 6.60 -0.59 -12.71
C ILE A 207 8.03 -0.06 -12.57
N TYR A 208 8.86 -0.69 -11.74
CA TYR A 208 10.26 -0.32 -11.57
C TYR A 208 11.04 -0.36 -12.89
N SER A 209 10.99 -1.49 -13.60
CA SER A 209 11.73 -1.70 -14.85
C SER A 209 11.32 -0.69 -15.92
N THR A 210 10.01 -0.43 -16.04
CA THR A 210 9.49 0.50 -17.02
C THR A 210 9.84 1.94 -16.65
N ALA A 211 9.65 2.35 -15.39
CA ALA A 211 10.02 3.68 -14.93
C ALA A 211 11.52 3.96 -15.12
N ASN A 212 12.38 2.99 -14.82
CA ASN A 212 13.82 3.10 -15.03
C ASN A 212 14.20 3.20 -16.51
N SER A 213 13.51 2.46 -17.38
CA SER A 213 13.73 2.52 -18.83
C SER A 213 13.33 3.89 -19.41
N VAL A 214 12.16 4.42 -19.00
CA VAL A 214 11.72 5.76 -19.43
C VAL A 214 12.67 6.83 -18.90
N LEU A 215 13.09 6.75 -17.63
CA LEU A 215 14.06 7.69 -17.04
C LEU A 215 15.36 7.78 -17.84
N ARG A 216 15.90 6.63 -18.27
CA ARG A 216 17.15 6.59 -19.05
C ARG A 216 17.00 7.32 -20.38
N ILE A 217 15.90 7.07 -21.09
CA ILE A 217 15.61 7.71 -22.38
C ILE A 217 15.44 9.22 -22.18
N THR A 218 14.61 9.64 -21.21
CA THR A 218 14.36 11.06 -20.94
C THR A 218 15.65 11.79 -20.52
N SER A 219 16.55 11.15 -19.78
CA SER A 219 17.82 11.76 -19.37
C SER A 219 18.85 11.95 -20.49
N GLN A 220 18.67 11.30 -21.65
CA GLN A 220 19.55 11.46 -22.81
C GLN A 220 19.12 12.60 -23.75
N VAL A 221 17.89 13.10 -23.57
CA VAL A 221 17.29 14.16 -24.40
C VAL A 221 17.56 15.56 -23.82
N ILE A 222 18.00 15.62 -22.56
CA ILE A 222 18.42 16.84 -21.85
C ILE A 222 19.93 16.99 -21.98
#